data_AF-A0A4Q4MUQ0-F1
#
_entry.id   AF-A0A4Q4MUQ0-F1
#
_cell.length_a   1.000
_cell.length_b   1.000
_cell.length_c   1.000
_cell.angle_alpha   90.00
_cell.angle_beta   90.00
_cell.angle_gamma   90.00
#
_symmetry.space_group_name_H-M   'P 1'
#
loop_
_entity.id
_entity.type
_entity.pdbx_description
1 polymer ?
#
loop_
_entity_poly.entity_id
_entity_poly.type
_entity_poly.pdbx_seq_one_letter_code
_entity_poly.pdbx_strand_id
1 'polypeptide(L)' 'MDPREVAFNNAIRDLNAGIFRSQRQAAQAYGVPRSSLQERMKGRQPHAIAHQQ' A
#
# COMPACT_ATOMS: atom_id res chain seq x y z
N MET A 1 7.92 6.39 -11.69
CA MET A 1 7.07 5.78 -10.64
C MET A 1 7.92 5.61 -9.40
N ASP A 2 7.40 5.99 -8.23
CA ASP A 2 8.07 5.74 -6.94
C ASP A 2 8.02 4.22 -6.62
N PRO A 3 9.16 3.56 -6.34
CA PRO A 3 9.20 2.14 -5.99
C PRO A 3 8.28 1.76 -4.82
N ARG A 4 8.09 2.66 -3.86
CA ARG A 4 7.17 2.50 -2.73
C ARG A 4 5.72 2.46 -3.21
N GLU A 5 5.35 3.34 -4.14
CA GLU A 5 4.00 3.33 -4.70
C GLU A 5 3.72 2.06 -5.51
N VAL A 6 4.72 1.55 -6.25
CA VAL A 6 4.62 0.26 -6.94
C VAL A 6 4.38 -0.88 -5.96
N ALA A 7 5.10 -0.91 -4.84
CA ALA A 7 4.91 -1.94 -3.80
C ALA A 7 3.49 -1.92 -3.21
N PHE A 8 2.93 -0.73 -2.94
CA PHE A 8 1.54 -0.61 -2.48
C PHE A 8 0.54 -1.09 -3.53
N ASN A 9 0.72 -0.69 -4.80
CA ASN A 9 -0.21 -1.06 -5.86
C ASN A 9 -0.20 -2.58 -6.10
N ASN A 10 0.98 -3.21 -6.10
CA ASN A 10 1.10 -4.65 -6.24
C ASN A 10 0.50 -5.39 -5.03
N ALA A 11 0.74 -4.91 -3.80
CA ALA A 11 0.15 -5.48 -2.59
C ALA A 11 -1.39 -5.45 -2.60
N ILE A 12 -1.99 -4.34 -3.03
CA ILE A 12 -3.44 -4.20 -3.15
C ILE A 12 -3.98 -5.12 -4.26
N ARG A 13 -3.32 -5.14 -5.42
CA ARG A 13 -3.71 -5.97 -6.55
C ARG A 13 -3.75 -7.44 -6.17
N ASP A 14 -2.68 -7.96 -5.57
CA ASP A 14 -2.56 -9.38 -5.24
C ASP A 14 -3.46 -9.78 -4.06
N LEU A 15 -3.71 -8.85 -3.14
CA LEU A 15 -4.73 -9.04 -2.10
C LEU A 15 -6.13 -9.16 -2.71
N ASN A 16 -6.49 -8.28 -3.65
CA ASN A 16 -7.79 -8.31 -4.32
C ASN A 16 -7.94 -9.53 -5.25
N ALA A 17 -6.84 -10.02 -5.82
CA ALA A 17 -6.80 -11.25 -6.60
C ALA A 17 -6.90 -12.53 -5.73
N GLY A 18 -6.90 -12.40 -4.40
CA GLY A 18 -6.98 -13.51 -3.47
C GLY A 18 -5.68 -14.31 -3.32
N ILE A 19 -4.55 -13.82 -3.85
CA ILE A 19 -3.23 -14.45 -3.68
C ILE A 19 -2.85 -14.46 -2.20
N PHE A 20 -3.12 -13.36 -1.51
CA PHE A 20 -2.93 -13.25 -0.07
C PHE A 20 -4.26 -13.37 0.65
N ARG A 21 -4.26 -14.16 1.74
CA ARG A 21 -5.46 -14.37 2.56
C ARG A 21 -5.76 -13.20 3.48
N SER A 22 -4.81 -12.28 3.66
CA SER A 22 -4.99 -11.12 4.53
C SER A 22 -4.10 -9.94 4.15
N GLN A 23 -4.52 -8.73 4.53
CA GLN A 23 -3.72 -7.50 4.39
C GLN A 23 -2.36 -7.61 5.08
N ARG A 24 -2.26 -8.35 6.20
CA ARG A 24 -0.99 -8.54 6.92
C ARG A 24 0.01 -9.33 6.08
N GLN A 25 -0.46 -10.40 5.43
CA GLN A 25 0.37 -11.24 4.59
C GLN A 25 0.86 -10.48 3.35
N ALA A 26 -0.03 -9.76 2.68
CA ALA A 26 0.32 -8.91 1.54
C ALA A 26 1.33 -7.82 1.93
N ALA A 27 1.12 -7.16 3.07
CA ALA A 27 2.03 -6.13 3.58
C ALA A 27 3.44 -6.66 3.83
N GLN A 28 3.56 -7.84 4.44
CA GLN A 28 4.86 -8.49 4.68
C GLN A 28 5.55 -8.91 3.38
N ALA A 29 4.81 -9.50 2.43
CA ALA A 29 5.36 -9.94 1.15
C ALA A 29 5.95 -8.79 0.33
N TYR A 30 5.33 -7.60 0.41
CA TYR A 30 5.75 -6.41 -0.31
C TYR A 30 6.61 -5.43 0.51
N GLY A 31 6.94 -5.77 1.76
CA GLY A 31 7.76 -4.91 2.63
C GLY A 31 7.11 -3.56 2.97
N VAL A 32 5.78 -3.47 2.95
CA VAL A 32 5.04 -2.23 3.26
C VAL A 32 4.39 -2.29 4.64
N PRO A 33 4.21 -1.15 5.33
CA PRO A 33 3.46 -1.13 6.58
C PRO A 33 1.99 -1.50 6.35
N ARG A 34 1.46 -2.43 7.16
CA ARG A 34 0.05 -2.84 7.09
C ARG A 34 -0.90 -1.66 7.29
N SER A 35 -0.61 -0.76 8.23
CA SER A 35 -1.45 0.43 8.48
C SER A 35 -1.51 1.33 7.24
N SER A 36 -0.38 1.61 6.61
CA SER A 36 -0.33 2.38 5.36
C SER A 36 -1.06 1.68 4.22
N LEU A 37 -0.94 0.35 4.10
CA LEU A 37 -1.67 -0.43 3.09
C LEU A 37 -3.19 -0.33 3.32
N GLN A 38 -3.64 -0.43 4.57
CA GLN A 38 -5.04 -0.29 4.94
C GLN A 38 -5.57 1.12 4.64
N GLU A 39 -4.81 2.17 4.94
CA GLU A 39 -5.18 3.55 4.62
C GLU A 39 -5.30 3.77 3.11
N ARG A 40 -4.36 3.21 2.34
CA ARG A 40 -4.39 3.27 0.87
C ARG A 40 -5.62 2.57 0.30
N MET A 41 -5.99 1.40 0.82
CA MET A 41 -7.21 0.68 0.44
C MET A 41 -8.48 1.49 0.75
N LYS A 42 -8.46 2.34 1.78
CA LYS A 42 -9.56 3.26 2.12
C LYS A 42 -9.56 4.52 1.25
N GLY A 43 -8.70 4.62 0.24
CA GLY A 43 -8.60 5.77 -0.64
C GLY A 43 -7.88 6.97 -0.02
N ARG A 44 -7.24 6.82 1.16
CA ARG A 44 -6.39 7.89 1.70
C ARG A 44 -5.13 7.97 0.84
N GLN A 45 -5.04 9.05 0.07
CA GLN A 45 -3.79 9.45 -0.53
C GLN A 45 -2.84 9.96 0.57
N PRO A 46 -1.53 9.67 0.49
CA PRO A 46 -0.58 10.34 1.36
C PRO A 46 -0.82 11.84 1.20
N HIS A 47 -1.14 12.51 2.30
CA HIS A 47 -1.09 13.96 2.34
C HIS A 47 0.39 14.32 2.19
N ALA A 48 0.88 14.35 0.96
CA ALA A 48 2.02 15.16 0.62
C ALA A 48 1.54 16.60 0.80
N ILE A 49 1.47 17.04 2.06
CA ILE A 49 1.52 18.45 2.40
C ILE A 49 2.89 18.86 1.89
N ALA A 50 2.85 19.47 0.71
CA ALA A 50 3.94 20.24 0.17
C ALA A 50 4.32 21.27 1.24
N HIS A 51 5.37 20.98 2.00
CA HIS A 51 6.22 22.04 2.51
C HIS A 51 7.08 22.51 1.32
N GLN A 52 6.43 23.16 0.35
CA GLN A 52 7.12 24.18 -0.43
C GLN A 52 7.34 25.35 0.54
N GLN A 53 8.61 25.71 0.65
CA GLN A 53 9.15 26.77 1.48
C GLN A 53 8.49 28.12 1.20
#